data_AF-A0A5J4PR54-F1
#
_entry.id   AF-A0A5J4PR54-F1
#
_cell.length_a   1.000
_cell.length_b   1.000
_cell.length_c   1.000
_cell.angle_alpha   90.00
_cell.angle_beta   90.00
_cell.angle_gamma   90.00
#
_symmetry.space_group_name_H-M   'P 1'
#
loop_
_entity.id
_entity.type
_entity.pdbx_description
1 polymer ?
#
loop_
_entity_poly.entity_id
_entity_poly.type
_entity_poly.pdbx_seq_one_letter_code
_entity_poly.pdbx_strand_id
1 'polypeptide(L)'
;VIKAFPIAAFNNDSTAVIFDATSYFSGSNKDILDIKGLSAEETVISNVDYQSNMSYINDVEAYSRNVSVNSEITMKLTLTSRLIGLELTNKPELTVGITTSLTLLDQDKMLVRLADARIGTGYYRFTKFNADGGTKNDYFASRWKLEPKDPEALKRRGTSEPVKPIIIYVDTLFLVITFFLPLKILS
;
A
#
# COMPACT_ATOMS: atom_id res chain seq x y z
N VAL A 1 5.64 -13.93 -6.09
CA VAL A 1 4.27 -13.78 -6.64
C VAL A 1 3.35 -13.55 -5.45
N ILE A 2 2.61 -12.44 -5.41
CA ILE A 2 1.73 -12.09 -4.27
C ILE A 2 0.36 -12.76 -4.42
N LYS A 3 -0.19 -12.80 -5.64
CA LYS A 3 -1.43 -13.51 -5.99
C LYS A 3 -1.40 -13.91 -7.47
N ALA A 4 -2.11 -14.98 -7.83
CA ALA A 4 -2.38 -15.38 -9.20
C ALA A 4 -3.88 -15.64 -9.36
N PHE A 5 -4.43 -15.29 -10.51
CA PHE A 5 -5.84 -15.48 -10.84
C PHE A 5 -5.97 -16.37 -12.08
N PRO A 6 -6.90 -17.32 -12.09
CA PRO A 6 -7.19 -18.09 -13.29
C PRO A 6 -7.77 -17.17 -14.37
N ILE A 7 -7.42 -17.45 -15.62
CA ILE A 7 -8.01 -16.78 -16.78
C ILE A 7 -9.42 -17.33 -16.97
N ALA A 8 -10.41 -16.45 -16.93
CA ALA A 8 -11.80 -16.81 -17.15
C ALA A 8 -12.13 -16.86 -18.66
N ALA A 9 -11.60 -15.91 -19.43
CA ALA A 9 -11.80 -15.84 -20.88
C ALA A 9 -10.72 -15.00 -21.57
N PHE A 10 -10.63 -15.16 -22.89
CA PHE A 10 -9.91 -14.27 -23.79
C PHE A 10 -10.92 -13.48 -24.63
N ASN A 11 -10.53 -12.29 -25.08
CA ASN A 11 -11.29 -11.60 -26.12
C ASN A 11 -11.05 -12.26 -27.50
N ASN A 12 -11.82 -11.85 -28.50
CA ASN A 12 -11.87 -12.51 -29.81
C ASN A 12 -10.51 -12.52 -30.56
N ASP A 13 -9.66 -11.52 -30.34
CA ASP A 13 -8.33 -11.40 -30.95
C ASP A 13 -7.19 -11.86 -30.02
N SER A 14 -7.52 -12.40 -28.84
CA SER A 14 -6.57 -12.85 -27.81
C SER A 14 -5.60 -11.76 -27.29
N THR A 15 -5.90 -10.48 -27.48
CA THR A 15 -5.09 -9.36 -26.96
C THR A 15 -5.40 -9.01 -25.50
N ALA A 16 -6.54 -9.45 -24.97
CA ALA A 16 -6.98 -9.19 -23.61
C ALA A 16 -7.48 -10.46 -22.91
N VAL A 17 -7.32 -10.48 -21.60
CA VAL A 17 -7.78 -11.56 -20.71
C VAL A 17 -8.79 -11.02 -19.70
N ILE A 18 -9.77 -11.84 -19.37
CA ILE A 18 -10.73 -11.59 -18.30
C ILE A 18 -10.38 -12.52 -17.15
N PHE A 19 -10.32 -11.99 -15.94
CA PHE A 19 -10.11 -12.74 -14.70
C PHE A 19 -10.95 -12.13 -13.58
N ASP A 20 -11.36 -12.96 -12.62
CA ASP A 20 -12.07 -12.51 -11.43
C ASP A 20 -11.07 -12.26 -10.29
N ALA A 21 -10.97 -11.01 -9.86
CA ALA A 21 -10.14 -10.57 -8.74
C ALA A 21 -10.95 -10.05 -7.55
N THR A 22 -12.28 -10.19 -7.55
CA THR A 22 -13.18 -9.61 -6.53
C THR A 22 -12.77 -10.00 -5.11
N SER A 23 -12.46 -11.28 -4.91
CA SER A 23 -12.03 -11.81 -3.59
C SER A 23 -10.74 -11.18 -3.06
N TYR A 24 -9.85 -10.71 -3.95
CA TYR A 24 -8.60 -10.08 -3.55
C TYR A 24 -8.82 -8.73 -2.88
N PHE A 25 -9.84 -7.98 -3.30
CA PHE A 25 -10.22 -6.69 -2.73
C PHE A 25 -11.12 -6.81 -1.50
N SER A 26 -11.33 -8.02 -0.98
CA SER A 26 -12.11 -8.21 0.24
C SER A 26 -11.38 -7.65 1.46
N GLY A 27 -12.14 -7.15 2.44
CA GLY A 27 -11.59 -6.70 3.73
C GLY A 27 -10.96 -7.78 4.60
N SER A 28 -11.12 -9.06 4.22
CA SER A 28 -10.41 -10.18 4.83
C SER A 28 -8.93 -10.26 4.39
N ASN A 29 -8.58 -9.62 3.28
CA ASN A 29 -7.22 -9.61 2.75
C ASN A 29 -6.39 -8.52 3.43
N LYS A 30 -5.38 -8.92 4.19
CA LYS A 30 -4.46 -8.00 4.89
C LYS A 30 -3.58 -7.17 3.96
N ASP A 31 -3.41 -7.59 2.70
CA ASP A 31 -2.73 -6.77 1.69
C ASP A 31 -3.55 -5.53 1.29
N ILE A 32 -4.88 -5.58 1.50
CA ILE A 32 -5.80 -4.46 1.25
C ILE A 32 -5.98 -3.65 2.52
N LEU A 33 -6.22 -4.33 3.65
CA LEU A 33 -6.56 -3.70 4.90
C LEU A 33 -6.03 -4.49 6.10
N ASP A 34 -5.04 -3.93 6.79
CA ASP A 34 -4.51 -4.47 8.05
C ASP A 34 -4.62 -3.40 9.13
N ILE A 35 -5.82 -3.26 9.71
CA ILE A 35 -6.07 -2.29 10.78
C ILE A 35 -5.41 -2.76 12.07
N LYS A 36 -4.52 -1.92 12.59
CA LYS A 36 -3.92 -2.04 13.93
C LYS A 36 -4.08 -0.72 14.65
N GLY A 37 -4.45 -0.79 15.91
CA GLY A 37 -4.68 0.41 16.73
C GLY A 37 -4.28 0.14 18.17
N LEU A 38 -3.64 1.14 18.77
CA LEU A 38 -3.35 1.22 20.19
C LEU A 38 -3.85 2.58 20.68
N SER A 39 -4.73 2.59 21.67
CA SER A 39 -5.21 3.82 22.30
C SER A 39 -4.24 4.29 23.37
N ALA A 40 -4.36 5.56 23.77
CA ALA A 40 -3.61 6.12 24.90
C ALA A 40 -3.91 5.41 26.23
N GLU A 41 -5.09 4.79 26.34
CA GLU A 41 -5.54 4.02 27.50
C GLU A 41 -5.10 2.54 27.42
N GLU A 42 -4.06 2.22 26.64
CA GLU A 42 -3.52 0.86 26.49
C GLU A 42 -4.55 -0.17 26.00
N THR A 43 -5.57 0.28 25.25
CA THR A 43 -6.51 -0.61 24.56
C THR A 43 -6.01 -0.90 23.15
N VAL A 44 -5.94 -2.18 22.79
CA VAL A 44 -5.47 -2.63 21.48
C VAL A 44 -6.59 -3.30 20.70
N ILE A 45 -6.58 -3.13 19.37
CA ILE A 45 -7.37 -3.95 18.47
C ILE A 45 -6.74 -5.34 18.43
N SER A 46 -7.37 -6.32 19.07
CA SER A 46 -6.84 -7.69 19.17
C SER A 46 -7.39 -8.61 18.08
N ASN A 47 -8.59 -8.34 17.58
CA ASN A 47 -9.18 -9.05 16.45
C ASN A 47 -10.02 -8.11 15.59
N VAL A 48 -10.11 -8.43 14.30
CA VAL A 48 -10.91 -7.75 13.29
C VAL A 48 -11.74 -8.81 12.58
N ASP A 49 -13.06 -8.71 12.69
CA ASP A 49 -14.00 -9.63 12.06
C ASP A 49 -14.69 -8.95 10.87
N TYR A 50 -14.32 -9.36 9.66
CA TYR A 50 -14.81 -8.82 8.40
C TYR A 50 -16.28 -9.18 8.17
N GLN A 51 -17.13 -8.18 7.95
CA GLN A 51 -18.56 -8.36 7.69
C GLN A 51 -18.81 -8.33 6.18
N SER A 52 -18.78 -9.50 5.53
CA SER A 52 -18.88 -9.62 4.07
C SER A 52 -20.22 -9.17 3.49
N ASN A 53 -21.30 -9.28 4.26
CA ASN A 53 -22.64 -8.83 3.88
C ASN A 53 -22.81 -7.31 3.94
N MET A 54 -21.88 -6.59 4.57
CA MET A 54 -21.88 -5.13 4.72
C MET A 54 -20.64 -4.49 4.08
N SER A 55 -20.03 -5.19 3.13
CA SER A 55 -18.82 -4.73 2.44
C SER A 55 -18.97 -4.93 0.94
N TYR A 56 -18.65 -3.91 0.16
CA TYR A 56 -18.87 -3.91 -1.29
C TYR A 56 -17.82 -3.08 -2.03
N ILE A 57 -17.61 -3.41 -3.30
CA ILE A 57 -16.84 -2.59 -4.23
C ILE A 57 -17.80 -1.55 -4.80
N ASN A 58 -17.45 -0.27 -4.61
CA ASN A 58 -18.24 0.86 -5.09
C ASN A 58 -17.98 1.11 -6.57
N ASP A 59 -16.71 1.17 -6.93
CA ASP A 59 -16.29 1.59 -8.27
C ASP A 59 -14.92 1.04 -8.65
N VAL A 60 -14.68 0.94 -9.95
CA VAL A 60 -13.41 0.51 -10.55
C VAL A 60 -13.08 1.43 -11.71
N GLU A 61 -11.99 2.17 -11.57
CA GLU A 61 -11.47 3.06 -12.60
C GLU A 61 -10.18 2.49 -13.19
N ALA A 62 -10.09 2.45 -14.51
CA ALA A 62 -8.91 1.99 -15.22
C ALA A 62 -8.23 3.15 -15.94
N TYR A 63 -6.91 3.25 -15.74
CA TYR A 63 -6.03 4.22 -16.38
C TYR A 63 -4.95 3.48 -17.17
N SER A 64 -4.21 4.20 -18.01
CA SER A 64 -3.19 3.61 -18.90
C SER A 64 -2.12 2.79 -18.16
N ARG A 65 -1.84 3.10 -16.89
CA ARG A 65 -0.80 2.46 -16.08
C ARG A 65 -1.25 1.99 -14.70
N ASN A 66 -2.50 2.20 -14.33
CA ASN A 66 -3.00 1.77 -13.04
C ASN A 66 -4.48 1.44 -13.12
N VAL A 67 -4.95 0.64 -12.16
CA VAL A 67 -6.37 0.41 -11.91
C VAL A 67 -6.63 0.80 -10.46
N SER A 68 -7.67 1.58 -10.24
CA SER A 68 -8.12 2.03 -8.92
C SER A 68 -9.42 1.33 -8.58
N VAL A 69 -9.49 0.72 -7.39
CA VAL A 69 -10.69 0.05 -6.89
C VAL A 69 -11.13 0.75 -5.61
N ASN A 70 -12.32 1.33 -5.63
CA ASN A 70 -12.95 1.91 -4.46
C ASN A 70 -13.85 0.87 -3.79
N SER A 71 -13.68 0.69 -2.48
CA SER A 71 -14.41 -0.29 -1.69
C SER A 71 -14.85 0.29 -0.37
N GLU A 72 -16.00 -0.15 0.12
CA GLU A 72 -16.46 0.10 1.47
C GLU A 72 -16.38 -1.22 2.25
N ILE A 73 -15.62 -1.21 3.34
CA ILE A 73 -15.35 -2.40 4.14
C ILE A 73 -15.84 -2.15 5.56
N THR A 74 -16.76 -3.02 6.00
CA THR A 74 -17.29 -3.03 7.36
C THR A 74 -16.68 -4.17 8.17
N MET A 75 -16.31 -3.88 9.42
CA MET A 75 -15.70 -4.84 10.33
C MET A 75 -16.17 -4.64 11.76
N LYS A 76 -16.17 -5.73 12.53
CA LYS A 76 -16.34 -5.72 13.98
C LYS A 76 -14.98 -5.82 14.65
N LEU A 77 -14.69 -4.88 15.54
CA LEU A 77 -13.43 -4.84 16.26
C LEU A 77 -13.60 -5.54 17.60
N THR A 78 -12.63 -6.38 17.95
CA THR A 78 -12.45 -6.86 19.32
C THR A 78 -11.34 -6.05 19.96
N LEU A 79 -11.65 -5.45 21.10
CA LEU A 79 -10.73 -4.61 21.84
C LEU A 79 -10.26 -5.34 23.09
N THR A 80 -8.98 -5.25 23.41
CA THR A 80 -8.40 -5.85 24.61
C THR A 80 -7.65 -4.79 25.39
N SER A 81 -7.89 -4.70 26.69
CA SER A 81 -7.08 -3.85 27.57
C SER A 81 -5.77 -4.56 27.85
N ARG A 82 -4.65 -3.94 27.47
CA ARG A 82 -3.32 -4.48 27.71
C ARG A 82 -2.93 -4.47 29.18
N LEU A 83 -3.51 -3.55 29.97
CA LEU A 83 -3.23 -3.41 31.40
C LEU A 83 -3.74 -4.62 32.20
N ILE A 84 -4.95 -5.09 31.89
CA ILE A 84 -5.62 -6.20 32.62
C ILE A 84 -5.68 -7.50 31.81
N GLY A 85 -5.32 -7.47 30.52
CA GLY A 85 -5.32 -8.64 29.63
C GLY A 85 -6.71 -9.16 29.27
N LEU A 86 -7.78 -8.37 29.50
CA LEU A 86 -9.16 -8.77 29.26
C LEU A 86 -9.74 -8.12 28.01
N GLU A 87 -10.52 -8.91 27.27
CA GLU A 87 -11.36 -8.43 26.17
C GLU A 87 -12.45 -7.51 26.73
N LEU A 88 -12.64 -6.37 26.08
CA LEU A 88 -13.71 -5.45 26.40
C LEU A 88 -15.03 -5.99 25.83
N THR A 89 -16.11 -5.90 26.60
CA THR A 89 -17.44 -6.34 26.17
C THR A 89 -17.94 -5.58 24.95
N ASN A 90 -17.51 -4.32 24.79
CA ASN A 90 -17.87 -3.51 23.64
C ASN A 90 -17.10 -3.95 22.40
N LYS A 91 -17.82 -4.33 21.34
CA LYS A 91 -17.28 -4.71 20.03
C LYS A 91 -17.76 -3.71 18.98
N PRO A 92 -17.08 -2.57 18.84
CA PRO A 92 -17.53 -1.53 17.93
C PRO A 92 -17.46 -2.01 16.47
N GLU A 93 -18.42 -1.56 15.68
CA GLU A 93 -18.41 -1.70 14.23
C GLU A 93 -17.70 -0.48 13.61
N LEU A 94 -16.86 -0.74 12.61
CA LEU A 94 -16.12 0.27 11.87
C LEU A 94 -16.33 0.02 10.37
N THR A 95 -16.78 1.05 9.66
CA THR A 95 -16.87 1.06 8.20
C THR A 95 -15.87 2.05 7.65
N VAL A 96 -15.06 1.60 6.69
CA VAL A 96 -14.01 2.41 6.05
C VAL A 96 -14.16 2.38 4.53
N GLY A 97 -14.05 3.55 3.92
CA GLY A 97 -13.88 3.69 2.47
C GLY A 97 -12.40 3.57 2.11
N ILE A 98 -12.05 2.63 1.24
CA ILE A 98 -10.67 2.34 0.83
C ILE A 98 -10.57 2.40 -0.69
N THR A 99 -9.61 3.19 -1.16
CA THR A 99 -9.20 3.22 -2.56
C THR A 99 -7.88 2.47 -2.72
N THR A 100 -7.91 1.32 -3.38
CA THR A 100 -6.72 0.50 -3.66
C THR A 100 -6.29 0.72 -5.11
N SER A 101 -5.06 1.21 -5.33
CA SER A 101 -4.51 1.35 -6.68
C SER A 101 -3.46 0.29 -6.99
N LEU A 102 -3.69 -0.47 -8.07
CA LEU A 102 -2.72 -1.39 -8.64
C LEU A 102 -2.00 -0.68 -9.79
N THR A 103 -0.73 -0.32 -9.57
CA THR A 103 0.08 0.41 -10.55
C THR A 103 1.11 -0.51 -11.21
N LEU A 104 1.23 -0.42 -12.53
CA LEU A 104 2.26 -1.10 -13.30
C LEU A 104 3.64 -0.49 -13.00
N LEU A 105 4.53 -1.30 -12.44
CA LEU A 105 5.91 -0.90 -12.16
C LEU A 105 6.70 -0.69 -13.46
N ASP A 106 7.65 0.24 -13.43
CA ASP A 106 8.59 0.47 -14.53
C ASP A 106 9.46 -0.78 -14.77
N GLN A 107 9.81 -1.04 -16.04
CA GLN A 107 10.70 -2.15 -16.40
C GLN A 107 12.09 -1.97 -15.77
N ASP A 108 12.59 -0.75 -15.75
CA ASP A 108 13.84 -0.39 -15.08
C ASP A 108 13.63 -0.23 -13.57
N LYS A 109 13.84 -1.35 -12.86
CA LYS A 109 13.63 -1.47 -11.42
C LYS A 109 14.59 -0.59 -10.65
N MET A 110 14.07 0.10 -9.64
CA MET A 110 14.92 0.82 -8.69
C MET A 110 15.83 -0.16 -7.96
N LEU A 111 17.13 0.14 -7.93
CA LEU A 111 18.09 -0.60 -7.11
C LEU A 111 17.74 -0.44 -5.63
N VAL A 112 17.62 -1.57 -4.96
CA VAL A 112 17.35 -1.63 -3.52
C VAL A 112 18.57 -1.12 -2.76
N ARG A 113 18.35 -0.31 -1.72
CA ARG A 113 19.40 0.24 -0.86
C ARG A 113 19.25 -0.31 0.55
N LEU A 114 20.34 -0.71 1.18
CA LEU A 114 20.31 -1.04 2.61
C LEU A 114 19.98 0.21 3.43
N ALA A 115 19.15 0.02 4.45
CA ALA A 115 18.84 1.07 5.40
C ALA A 115 20.08 1.36 6.27
N ASP A 116 20.35 2.65 6.48
CA ASP A 116 21.36 3.13 7.42
C ASP A 116 20.62 3.78 8.59
N ALA A 117 20.85 3.26 9.80
CA ALA A 117 20.18 3.72 11.01
C ALA A 117 20.45 5.21 11.33
N ARG A 118 21.50 5.80 10.75
CA ARG A 118 21.88 7.20 11.00
C ARG A 118 21.11 8.21 10.15
N ILE A 119 20.48 7.77 9.06
CA ILE A 119 19.92 8.66 8.02
C ILE A 119 18.41 8.91 8.23
N GLY A 120 17.78 8.24 9.20
CA GLY A 120 16.37 8.50 9.56
C GLY A 120 15.36 8.23 8.43
N THR A 121 15.71 7.44 7.41
CA THR A 121 14.78 7.06 6.35
C THR A 121 13.86 5.95 6.83
N GLY A 122 12.60 5.94 6.37
CA GLY A 122 11.73 4.76 6.50
C GLY A 122 12.41 3.52 5.92
N TYR A 123 12.03 2.34 6.41
CA TYR A 123 12.63 1.08 5.97
C TYR A 123 11.63 -0.07 5.88
N TYR A 124 11.93 -1.03 5.02
CA TYR A 124 11.26 -2.34 4.95
C TYR A 124 12.20 -3.42 5.45
N ARG A 125 11.72 -4.30 6.32
CA ARG A 125 12.47 -5.47 6.79
C ARG A 125 12.26 -6.63 5.82
N PHE A 126 13.34 -7.26 5.41
CA PHE A 126 13.32 -8.47 4.59
C PHE A 126 14.06 -9.59 5.32
N THR A 127 13.40 -10.73 5.48
CA THR A 127 14.03 -11.90 6.12
C THR A 127 14.63 -12.78 5.04
N LYS A 128 15.96 -12.88 5.02
CA LYS A 128 16.68 -13.78 4.14
C LYS A 128 16.79 -15.14 4.81
N PHE A 129 16.33 -16.17 4.12
CA PHE A 129 16.51 -17.57 4.50
C PHE A 129 17.74 -18.09 3.78
N ASN A 130 18.75 -18.50 4.54
CA ASN A 130 19.95 -19.11 4.00
C ASN A 130 19.78 -20.64 3.95
N ALA A 131 20.50 -21.28 3.02
CA ALA A 131 20.42 -22.73 2.81
C ALA A 131 20.91 -23.57 4.00
N ASP A 132 21.66 -22.96 4.92
CA ASP A 132 22.16 -23.54 6.17
C ASP A 132 21.17 -23.45 7.34
N GLY A 133 19.94 -22.97 7.09
CA GLY A 133 18.90 -22.84 8.11
C GLY A 133 19.00 -21.57 8.96
N GLY A 134 19.98 -20.70 8.70
CA GLY A 134 20.07 -19.39 9.33
C GLY A 134 19.05 -18.39 8.76
N THR A 135 18.45 -17.57 9.62
CA THR A 135 17.68 -16.40 9.19
C THR A 135 18.44 -15.13 9.51
N LYS A 136 18.57 -14.24 8.52
CA LYS A 136 19.14 -12.90 8.71
C LYS A 136 18.14 -11.87 8.24
N ASN A 137 17.95 -10.82 9.05
CA ASN A 137 17.14 -9.68 8.64
C ASN A 137 18.02 -8.66 7.94
N ASP A 138 17.67 -8.34 6.70
CA ASP A 138 18.16 -7.16 6.02
C ASP A 138 17.08 -6.07 6.09
N TYR A 139 17.53 -4.82 6.11
CA TYR A 139 16.65 -3.66 6.16
C TYR A 139 16.92 -2.82 4.92
N PHE A 140 15.86 -2.45 4.19
CA PHE A 140 15.96 -1.70 2.96
C PHE A 140 15.35 -0.31 3.11
N ALA A 141 16.05 0.72 2.66
CA ALA A 141 15.61 2.10 2.77
C ALA A 141 14.45 2.40 1.80
N SER A 142 13.37 2.96 2.33
CA SER A 142 12.25 3.49 1.57
C SER A 142 12.63 4.86 1.02
N ARG A 143 12.97 4.93 -0.26
CA ARG A 143 13.35 6.17 -0.94
C ARG A 143 12.67 6.30 -2.28
N TRP A 144 12.31 7.52 -2.64
CA TRP A 144 11.87 7.85 -3.99
C TRP A 144 13.01 7.67 -4.99
N LYS A 145 12.69 7.20 -6.21
CA LYS A 145 13.63 7.15 -7.33
C LYS A 145 13.81 8.58 -7.87
N LEU A 146 14.81 9.28 -7.35
CA LEU A 146 15.21 10.61 -7.81
C LEU A 146 16.47 10.49 -8.67
N GLU A 147 16.29 10.70 -9.98
CA GLU A 147 17.37 10.77 -10.95
C GLU A 147 17.67 12.23 -11.24
N PRO A 148 18.92 12.71 -11.06
CA PRO A 148 19.27 14.10 -11.37
C PRO A 148 19.24 14.33 -12.89
N LYS A 149 18.65 15.44 -13.33
CA LYS A 149 18.70 15.85 -14.75
C LYS A 149 20.14 16.10 -15.22
N ASP A 150 21.00 16.60 -14.33
CA ASP A 150 22.44 16.79 -14.53
C ASP A 150 23.22 16.00 -13.45
N PRO A 151 23.64 14.76 -13.74
CA PRO A 151 24.44 13.95 -12.83
C PRO A 151 25.83 14.55 -12.52
N GLU A 152 26.40 15.34 -13.43
CA GLU A 152 27.74 15.91 -13.26
C GLU A 152 27.72 17.11 -12.30
N ALA A 153 26.62 17.88 -12.24
CA ALA A 153 26.42 18.91 -11.23
C ALA A 153 26.54 18.33 -9.82
N LEU A 154 25.97 17.14 -9.57
CA LEU A 154 26.03 16.49 -8.26
C LEU A 154 27.46 16.08 -7.89
N LYS A 155 28.25 15.61 -8.86
CA LYS A 155 29.68 15.28 -8.66
C LYS A 155 30.51 16.51 -8.30
N ARG A 156 30.15 17.68 -8.81
CA ARG A 156 30.77 18.97 -8.48
C ARG A 156 30.24 19.60 -7.19
N ARG A 157 29.44 18.86 -6.39
CA ARG A 157 28.75 19.36 -5.18
C ARG A 157 27.72 20.47 -5.44
N GLY A 158 27.22 20.57 -6.66
CA GLY A 158 26.08 21.42 -7.01
C GLY A 158 24.74 20.72 -6.84
N THR A 159 23.67 21.44 -7.16
CA THR A 159 22.28 20.93 -7.11
C THR A 159 21.79 20.61 -8.51
N SER A 160 20.95 19.59 -8.65
CA SER A 160 20.27 19.28 -9.89
C SER A 160 18.80 18.95 -9.61
N GLU A 161 17.90 19.46 -10.44
CA GLU A 161 16.50 19.07 -10.38
C GLU A 161 16.31 17.59 -10.76
N PRO A 162 15.31 16.91 -10.19
CA PRO A 162 14.99 15.54 -10.56
C PRO A 162 14.34 15.47 -11.95
N VAL A 163 14.66 14.42 -12.72
CA VAL A 163 13.99 14.10 -14.00
C VAL A 163 12.49 13.89 -13.79
N LYS A 164 12.11 13.17 -12.73
CA LYS A 164 10.73 12.97 -12.29
C LYS A 164 10.52 13.68 -10.93
N PRO A 165 10.00 14.91 -10.90
CA PRO A 165 9.72 15.59 -9.64
C PRO A 165 8.59 14.92 -8.87
N ILE A 166 8.69 14.93 -7.54
CA ILE A 166 7.62 14.49 -6.64
C ILE A 166 6.73 15.71 -6.41
N ILE A 167 5.47 15.62 -6.86
CA ILE A 167 4.48 16.68 -6.66
C ILE A 167 3.52 16.18 -5.59
N ILE A 168 3.41 16.92 -4.47
CA ILE A 168 2.49 16.61 -3.39
C ILE A 168 1.44 17.71 -3.39
N TYR A 169 0.19 17.32 -3.62
CA TYR A 169 -0.95 18.21 -3.43
C TYR A 169 -1.41 18.07 -1.98
N VAL A 170 -1.40 19.19 -1.24
CA VAL A 170 -1.91 19.25 0.13
C VAL A 170 -3.18 20.07 0.08
N ASP A 171 -4.31 19.40 0.19
CA ASP A 171 -5.60 20.06 0.37
C ASP A 171 -5.73 20.49 1.84
N THR A 172 -6.04 21.76 2.09
CA THR A 172 -6.22 22.31 3.44
C THR A 172 -7.61 22.06 4.01
N LEU A 173 -8.55 21.57 3.19
CA LEU A 173 -9.96 21.34 3.57
C LEU A 173 -10.28 19.86 3.85
N PHE A 174 -9.39 18.93 3.52
CA PHE A 174 -9.56 17.49 3.77
C PHE A 174 -8.51 16.95 4.76
N LEU A 175 -8.97 16.19 5.75
CA LEU A 175 -8.13 15.53 6.77
C LEU A 175 -7.47 14.22 6.27
N VAL A 176 -7.53 13.94 4.95
CA VAL A 176 -6.96 12.74 4.32
C VAL A 176 -5.91 13.18 3.29
N ILE A 177 -4.66 12.72 3.48
CA ILE A 177 -3.58 12.92 2.51
C ILE A 177 -3.76 11.90 1.38
N THR A 178 -4.23 12.36 0.22
CA THR A 178 -4.37 11.52 -0.97
C THR A 178 -3.17 11.73 -1.91
N PHE A 179 -2.46 10.65 -2.24
CA PHE A 179 -1.34 10.68 -3.18
C PHE A 179 -1.82 10.35 -4.59
N PHE A 180 -1.67 11.28 -5.53
CA PHE A 180 -1.90 11.04 -6.96
C PHE A 180 -0.60 11.21 -7.75
N LEU A 181 -0.37 10.35 -8.75
CA LEU A 181 0.53 10.69 -9.85
C LEU A 181 -0.16 11.74 -10.74
N PRO A 182 0.57 12.73 -11.29
CA PRO A 182 -0.06 13.80 -12.06
C PRO A 182 -0.65 13.27 -13.37
N LEU A 183 -1.99 13.25 -13.45
CA LEU A 183 -2.69 13.31 -14.73
C LEU A 183 -2.74 14.78 -15.15
N LYS A 184 -2.02 15.12 -16.22
CA LYS A 184 -2.11 16.44 -16.85
C LYS A 184 -3.45 16.50 -17.59
N ILE A 185 -4.48 17.09 -16.98
CA ILE A 185 -5.68 17.50 -17.71
C ILE A 185 -5.34 18.85 -18.33
N LEU A 186 -5.10 18.86 -19.65
CA LEU A 186 -5.04 20.08 -20.45
C LEU A 186 -6.48 20.39 -20.88
N SER A 187 -6.98 21.57 -20.51
CA SER A 187 -8.09 22.24 -21.18
C SER A 187 -7.61 22.89 -22.47
#